data_AF-A0A836RFF2-F1
#
_entry.id   AF-A0A836RFF2-F1
#
_cell.length_a   1.000
_cell.length_b   1.000
_cell.length_c   1.000
_cell.angle_alpha   90.00
_cell.angle_beta   90.00
_cell.angle_gamma   90.00
#
_symmetry.space_group_name_H-M   'P 1'
#
loop_
_entity.id
_entity.type
_entity.pdbx_description
1 polymer ?
#
loop_
_entity_poly.entity_id
_entity_poly.type
_entity_poly.pdbx_seq_one_letter_code
_entity_poly.pdbx_strand_id
1 'polypeptide(L)'
;YHVNFGTPLLDGGAKLVLPAKTVVPRDARAAEGIKTWDTYLAPQAGFAEQVYFFELLGDENGRPRVLLKNAHSTQGVCLGFDTKQLPCFTQWKNTAAEADGYVTGLEPATNFPNPRSFEQKQGRVVELPGQGRRRFEVAVDWLLDADAVVDAERSIQELQAGQRPAIHERPQPGWCVV
;
A
#
# COMPACT_ATOMS: atom_id res chain seq x y z
N TYR A 1 4.06 5.24 8.02
CA TYR A 1 5.34 4.52 8.14
C TYR A 1 5.83 4.22 6.74
N HIS A 2 6.92 4.85 6.30
CA HIS A 2 7.33 4.80 4.89
C HIS A 2 8.31 3.64 4.66
N VAL A 3 7.78 2.42 4.44
CA VAL A 3 8.60 1.21 4.31
C VAL A 3 8.88 0.96 2.82
N ASN A 4 10.14 1.03 2.42
CA ASN A 4 10.53 0.99 1.02
C ASN A 4 11.24 -0.31 0.64
N PHE A 5 10.91 -0.87 -0.53
CA PHE A 5 11.48 -2.09 -1.07
C PHE A 5 11.95 -1.87 -2.51
N GLY A 6 13.15 -2.37 -2.83
CA GLY A 6 13.73 -2.34 -4.17
C GLY A 6 14.20 -3.75 -4.57
N THR A 7 15.21 -3.81 -5.43
CA THR A 7 15.86 -5.08 -5.80
C THR A 7 16.52 -5.74 -4.57
N PRO A 8 16.61 -7.09 -4.52
CA PRO A 8 16.17 -8.04 -5.53
C PRO A 8 14.69 -8.44 -5.44
N LEU A 9 13.94 -7.98 -4.43
CA LEU A 9 12.55 -8.39 -4.24
C LEU A 9 11.62 -7.75 -5.28
N LEU A 10 11.79 -6.45 -5.53
CA LEU A 10 11.07 -5.75 -6.58
C LEU A 10 11.73 -6.06 -7.92
N ASP A 11 10.95 -6.60 -8.86
CA ASP A 11 11.36 -6.93 -10.22
C ASP A 11 10.19 -6.69 -11.19
N GLY A 12 10.46 -6.78 -12.50
CA GLY A 12 9.42 -6.63 -13.51
C GLY A 12 8.42 -7.78 -13.43
N GLY A 13 7.18 -7.48 -13.05
CA GLY A 13 6.14 -8.48 -12.79
C GLY A 13 5.89 -8.77 -11.31
N ALA A 14 6.65 -8.18 -10.39
CA ALA A 14 6.33 -8.19 -8.97
C ALA A 14 4.89 -7.72 -8.74
N LYS A 15 4.29 -8.18 -7.63
CA LYS A 15 2.89 -7.87 -7.30
C LYS A 15 2.71 -7.44 -5.85
N LEU A 16 1.86 -6.44 -5.66
CA LEU A 16 1.27 -6.08 -4.38
C LEU A 16 -0.08 -6.78 -4.23
N VAL A 17 -0.20 -7.62 -3.20
CA VAL A 17 -1.44 -8.31 -2.83
C VAL A 17 -1.89 -7.75 -1.48
N LEU A 18 -3.12 -7.27 -1.40
CA LEU A 18 -3.70 -6.70 -0.18
C LEU A 18 -5.23 -6.84 -0.17
N PRO A 19 -5.87 -6.84 1.00
CA PRO A 19 -7.32 -6.98 1.13
C PRO A 19 -7.99 -5.60 0.98
N ALA A 20 -8.04 -5.05 -0.23
CA ALA A 20 -8.57 -3.72 -0.47
C ALA A 20 -10.09 -3.64 -0.26
N LYS A 21 -10.53 -2.63 0.48
CA LYS A 21 -11.93 -2.17 0.45
C LYS A 21 -12.12 -1.10 -0.62
N THR A 22 -11.20 -0.14 -0.68
CA THR A 22 -11.25 1.00 -1.63
C THR A 22 -9.85 1.27 -2.16
N VAL A 23 -9.74 1.61 -3.45
CA VAL A 23 -8.50 2.04 -4.11
C VAL A 23 -8.75 3.34 -4.87
N VAL A 24 -7.94 4.36 -4.60
CA VAL A 24 -8.05 5.69 -5.24
C VAL A 24 -6.67 6.11 -5.79
N PRO A 25 -6.54 6.46 -7.08
CA PRO A 25 -5.33 7.06 -7.59
C PRO A 25 -5.16 8.48 -7.02
N ARG A 26 -3.95 8.82 -6.57
CA ARG A 26 -3.67 10.14 -5.98
C ARG A 26 -3.97 11.28 -6.94
N ASP A 27 -3.55 11.14 -8.19
CA ASP A 27 -3.61 12.18 -9.22
C ASP A 27 -3.91 11.61 -10.61
N ALA A 28 -3.89 12.46 -11.64
CA ALA A 28 -4.10 12.07 -13.03
C ALA A 28 -3.04 11.06 -13.52
N ARG A 29 -1.78 11.20 -13.08
CA ARG A 29 -0.69 10.30 -13.48
C ARG A 29 -0.89 8.90 -12.90
N ALA A 30 -1.31 8.79 -11.64
CA ALA A 30 -1.65 7.51 -11.03
C ALA A 30 -2.90 6.87 -11.66
N ALA A 31 -3.87 7.68 -12.09
CA ALA A 31 -5.09 7.22 -12.74
C ALA A 31 -4.81 6.46 -14.06
N GLU A 32 -3.76 6.83 -14.80
CA GLU A 32 -3.33 6.11 -16.01
C GLU A 32 -3.01 4.63 -15.74
N GLY A 33 -2.47 4.32 -14.56
CA GLY A 33 -2.05 2.97 -14.15
C GLY A 33 -3.05 2.23 -13.27
N ILE A 34 -4.25 2.77 -13.02
CA ILE A 34 -5.17 2.22 -12.02
C ILE A 34 -5.59 0.78 -12.30
N LYS A 35 -5.68 0.35 -13.56
CA LYS A 35 -6.06 -1.03 -13.89
C LYS A 35 -4.99 -2.07 -13.52
N THR A 36 -3.77 -1.61 -13.25
CA THR A 36 -2.60 -2.42 -12.94
C THR A 36 -1.88 -1.86 -11.69
N TRP A 37 -2.63 -1.28 -10.75
CA TRP A 37 -2.07 -0.73 -9.51
C TRP A 37 -1.29 -1.80 -8.73
N ASP A 38 -1.71 -3.06 -8.82
CA ASP A 38 -1.13 -4.21 -8.12
C ASP A 38 0.17 -4.72 -8.74
N THR A 39 0.45 -4.43 -10.02
CA THR A 39 1.56 -5.05 -10.78
C THR A 39 2.66 -4.03 -11.05
N TYR A 40 3.91 -4.39 -10.79
CA TYR A 40 5.07 -3.53 -11.03
C TYR A 40 5.71 -3.79 -12.39
N LEU A 41 6.03 -2.72 -13.12
CA LEU A 41 6.79 -2.78 -14.36
C LEU A 41 8.27 -2.95 -14.08
N ALA A 42 9.02 -3.52 -15.03
CA ALA A 42 10.49 -3.45 -15.01
C ALA A 42 10.99 -1.98 -15.01
N PRO A 43 12.24 -1.72 -14.61
CA PRO A 43 12.80 -0.36 -14.62
C PRO A 43 12.60 0.36 -15.95
N GLN A 44 11.98 1.53 -15.93
CA GLN A 44 11.66 2.32 -17.11
C GLN A 44 12.15 3.76 -16.97
N ALA A 45 13.06 4.18 -17.86
CA ALA A 45 13.54 5.56 -17.90
C ALA A 45 12.38 6.53 -18.15
N GLY A 46 12.35 7.62 -17.38
CA GLY A 46 11.30 8.64 -17.47
C GLY A 46 9.95 8.22 -16.89
N PHE A 47 9.85 7.07 -16.20
CA PHE A 47 8.64 6.72 -15.46
C PHE A 47 8.42 7.74 -14.32
N ALA A 48 7.34 8.51 -14.43
CA ALA A 48 6.86 9.32 -13.32
C ALA A 48 6.08 8.44 -12.34
N GLU A 49 6.38 8.58 -11.04
CA GLU A 49 5.77 7.82 -9.95
C GLU A 49 4.24 7.76 -10.04
N GLN A 50 3.68 6.69 -9.50
CA GLN A 50 2.24 6.52 -9.34
C GLN A 50 1.93 6.17 -7.89
N VAL A 51 1.04 6.96 -7.28
CA VAL A 51 0.66 6.78 -5.87
C VAL A 51 -0.81 6.39 -5.79
N TYR A 52 -1.10 5.38 -4.98
CA TYR A 52 -2.45 4.88 -4.75
C TYR A 52 -2.77 4.90 -3.26
N PHE A 53 -3.99 5.34 -2.93
CA PHE A 53 -4.52 5.40 -1.59
C PHE A 53 -5.52 4.28 -1.38
N PHE A 54 -5.44 3.66 -0.20
CA PHE A 54 -6.24 2.49 0.14
C PHE A 54 -6.92 2.66 1.49
N GLU A 55 -8.14 2.15 1.55
CA GLU A 55 -8.75 1.64 2.77
C GLU A 55 -8.68 0.11 2.70
N LEU A 56 -8.13 -0.53 3.73
CA LEU A 56 -7.95 -1.98 3.78
C LEU A 56 -8.97 -2.63 4.72
N LEU A 57 -9.40 -3.84 4.35
CA LEU A 57 -10.12 -4.74 5.24
C LEU A 57 -9.13 -5.32 6.25
N GLY A 58 -9.50 -5.33 7.53
CA GLY A 58 -8.77 -6.05 8.58
C GLY A 58 -9.54 -7.29 8.99
N ASP A 59 -8.84 -8.25 9.61
CA ASP A 59 -9.46 -9.42 10.25
C ASP A 59 -10.40 -9.02 11.42
N GLU A 60 -10.90 -10.00 12.18
CA GLU A 60 -11.76 -9.75 13.36
C GLU A 60 -11.11 -8.79 14.39
N ASN A 61 -9.79 -8.69 14.40
CA ASN A 61 -9.03 -7.78 15.27
C ASN A 61 -8.72 -6.43 14.62
N GLY A 62 -9.02 -6.24 13.33
CA GLY A 62 -8.69 -5.05 12.56
C GLY A 62 -7.27 -5.07 11.99
N ARG A 63 -6.68 -6.24 11.80
CA ARG A 63 -5.30 -6.39 11.32
C ARG A 63 -5.30 -6.84 9.86
N PRO A 64 -4.89 -5.98 8.90
CA PRO A 64 -4.67 -6.41 7.54
C PRO A 64 -3.27 -7.02 7.42
N ARG A 65 -3.08 -7.83 6.38
CA ARG A 65 -1.76 -8.25 5.91
C ARG A 65 -1.60 -7.80 4.46
N VAL A 66 -0.47 -7.18 4.16
CA VAL A 66 -0.11 -6.74 2.81
C VAL A 66 1.11 -7.54 2.38
N LEU A 67 1.14 -8.02 1.15
CA LEU A 67 2.23 -8.82 0.59
C LEU A 67 2.78 -8.14 -0.66
N LEU A 68 4.08 -7.84 -0.68
CA LEU A 68 4.82 -7.63 -1.91
C LEU A 68 5.57 -8.92 -2.25
N LYS A 69 5.32 -9.49 -3.43
CA LYS A 69 5.99 -10.69 -3.93
C LYS A 69 6.73 -10.42 -5.24
N ASN A 70 7.86 -11.08 -5.44
CA ASN A 70 8.59 -11.04 -6.71
C ASN A 70 7.76 -11.66 -7.85
N ALA A 71 8.16 -11.43 -9.10
CA ALA A 71 7.45 -11.91 -10.29
C ALA A 71 7.27 -13.43 -10.31
N HIS A 72 8.21 -14.17 -9.73
CA HIS A 72 8.20 -15.63 -9.67
C HIS A 72 7.39 -16.22 -8.51
N SER A 73 6.87 -15.38 -7.60
CA SER A 73 6.19 -15.81 -6.37
C SER A 73 7.01 -16.78 -5.51
N THR A 74 8.33 -16.63 -5.50
CA THR A 74 9.26 -17.45 -4.70
C THR A 74 9.77 -16.74 -3.45
N GLN A 75 9.67 -15.41 -3.42
CA GLN A 75 10.06 -14.58 -2.29
C GLN A 75 9.08 -13.43 -2.12
N GLY A 76 8.95 -12.96 -0.89
CA GLY A 76 8.02 -11.90 -0.55
C GLY A 76 8.38 -11.18 0.74
N VAL A 77 7.67 -10.08 0.99
CA VAL A 77 7.62 -9.44 2.29
C VAL A 77 6.18 -9.16 2.66
N CYS A 78 5.81 -9.53 3.87
CA CYS A 78 4.54 -9.14 4.45
C CYS A 78 4.71 -7.94 5.37
N LEU A 79 3.75 -7.02 5.27
CA LEU A 79 3.57 -5.92 6.20
C LEU A 79 2.27 -6.14 6.96
N GLY A 80 2.37 -6.29 8.28
CA GLY A 80 1.23 -6.38 9.19
C GLY A 80 1.10 -5.11 10.03
N PHE A 81 -0.13 -4.66 10.27
CA PHE A 81 -0.41 -3.51 11.14
C PHE A 81 -1.83 -3.61 11.71
N ASP A 82 -2.31 -2.56 12.38
CA ASP A 82 -3.67 -2.47 12.93
C ASP A 82 -4.39 -1.26 12.32
N THR A 83 -5.49 -1.47 11.60
CA THR A 83 -6.25 -0.38 10.96
C THR A 83 -6.90 0.57 11.96
N LYS A 84 -7.08 0.15 13.22
CA LYS A 84 -7.56 1.05 14.30
C LYS A 84 -6.47 2.06 14.70
N GLN A 85 -5.21 1.73 14.46
CA GLN A 85 -4.05 2.60 14.72
C GLN A 85 -3.63 3.36 13.46
N LEU A 86 -3.63 2.67 12.31
CA LEU A 86 -3.20 3.16 11.00
C LEU A 86 -4.29 2.89 9.95
N PRO A 87 -5.36 3.70 9.92
CA PRO A 87 -6.53 3.47 9.04
C PRO A 87 -6.27 3.72 7.56
N CYS A 88 -5.18 4.40 7.21
CA CYS A 88 -4.82 4.73 5.83
C CYS A 88 -3.66 3.85 5.37
N PHE A 89 -3.66 3.48 4.09
CA PHE A 89 -2.51 2.84 3.47
C PHE A 89 -2.19 3.51 2.14
N THR A 90 -0.91 3.79 1.90
CA THR A 90 -0.43 4.35 0.64
C THR A 90 0.55 3.37 -0.02
N GLN A 91 0.34 3.14 -1.31
CA GLN A 91 1.33 2.51 -2.18
C GLN A 91 1.98 3.62 -2.99
N TRP A 92 3.29 3.77 -2.85
CA TRP A 92 4.11 4.57 -3.75
C TRP A 92 4.81 3.63 -4.73
N LYS A 93 4.54 3.76 -6.03
CA LYS A 93 5.19 2.97 -7.08
C LYS A 93 6.13 3.86 -7.87
N ASN A 94 7.42 3.57 -7.82
CA ASN A 94 8.44 4.26 -8.62
C ASN A 94 9.25 3.23 -9.43
N THR A 95 8.69 2.80 -10.56
CA THR A 95 9.37 1.87 -11.49
C THR A 95 10.26 2.63 -12.48
N ALA A 96 10.96 3.65 -12.01
CA ALA A 96 11.92 4.44 -12.79
C ALA A 96 13.14 3.60 -13.18
N ALA A 97 14.06 4.16 -13.96
CA ALA A 97 15.35 3.52 -14.20
C ALA A 97 16.06 3.26 -12.86
N GLU A 98 16.89 2.22 -12.79
CA GLU A 98 17.56 1.84 -11.53
C GLU A 98 18.36 3.00 -10.92
N ALA A 99 19.04 3.78 -11.77
CA ALA A 99 19.81 4.97 -11.38
C ALA A 99 18.94 6.10 -10.80
N ASP A 100 17.66 6.15 -11.16
CA ASP A 100 16.68 7.14 -10.70
C ASP A 100 15.87 6.65 -9.48
N GLY A 101 16.06 5.38 -9.10
CA GLY A 101 15.40 4.74 -7.96
C GLY A 101 14.27 3.80 -8.36
N TYR A 102 14.59 2.52 -8.59
CA TYR A 102 13.59 1.47 -8.80
C TYR A 102 13.11 0.91 -7.45
N VAL A 103 12.00 1.45 -6.95
CA VAL A 103 11.56 1.26 -5.56
C VAL A 103 10.03 1.36 -5.43
N THR A 104 9.48 0.70 -4.41
CA THR A 104 8.10 0.93 -3.97
C THR A 104 8.02 1.20 -2.48
N GLY A 105 7.16 2.12 -2.08
CA GLY A 105 6.77 2.36 -0.69
C GLY A 105 5.46 1.66 -0.35
N LEU A 106 5.44 0.94 0.77
CA LEU A 106 4.25 0.37 1.41
C LEU A 106 4.03 1.09 2.74
N GLU A 107 2.97 1.88 2.82
CA GLU A 107 2.92 2.96 3.79
C GLU A 107 1.64 2.96 4.64
N PRO A 108 1.57 2.14 5.70
CA PRO A 108 0.48 2.24 6.67
C PRO A 108 0.64 3.53 7.47
N ALA A 109 -0.45 4.27 7.59
CA ALA A 109 -0.43 5.64 8.08
C ALA A 109 -1.74 6.02 8.78
N THR A 110 -1.70 7.12 9.52
CA THR A 110 -2.90 7.75 10.09
C THR A 110 -3.65 8.61 9.07
N ASN A 111 -2.94 9.08 8.04
CA ASN A 111 -3.39 9.98 7.00
C ASN A 111 -2.72 9.65 5.65
N PHE A 112 -3.23 10.23 4.57
CA PHE A 112 -2.58 10.16 3.26
C PHE A 112 -1.53 11.29 3.12
N PRO A 113 -0.55 11.17 2.20
CA PRO A 113 0.49 12.19 1.95
C PRO A 113 -0.05 13.45 1.23
N ASN A 114 -1.19 13.97 1.69
CA ASN A 114 -1.76 15.24 1.30
C ASN A 114 -1.27 16.36 2.26
N PRO A 115 -1.47 17.64 1.91
CA PRO A 115 -1.24 18.75 2.82
C PRO A 115 -1.96 18.55 4.16
N ARG A 116 -1.26 18.85 5.26
CA ARG A 116 -1.78 18.67 6.64
C ARG A 116 -3.14 19.33 6.86
N SER A 117 -3.37 20.52 6.31
CA SER A 117 -4.63 21.25 6.46
C SER A 117 -5.81 20.52 5.80
N PHE A 118 -5.58 19.82 4.69
CA PHE A 118 -6.58 18.98 4.06
C PHE A 118 -6.87 17.76 4.93
N GLU A 119 -5.84 17.02 5.35
CA GLU A 119 -6.02 15.84 6.21
C GLU A 119 -6.68 16.17 7.55
N GLN A 120 -6.41 17.36 8.11
CA GLN A 120 -7.08 17.84 9.32
C GLN A 120 -8.58 18.05 9.10
N LYS A 121 -8.99 18.65 7.97
CA LYS A 121 -10.42 18.80 7.61
C LYS A 121 -11.13 17.47 7.42
N GLN A 122 -10.39 16.44 7.00
CA GLN A 122 -10.89 15.07 6.86
C GLN A 122 -10.81 14.26 8.15
N GLY A 123 -10.36 14.85 9.27
CA GLY A 123 -10.26 14.18 10.56
C GLY A 123 -9.14 13.13 10.67
N ARG A 124 -8.14 13.15 9.79
CA ARG A 124 -7.06 12.15 9.72
C ARG A 124 -5.76 12.58 10.42
N VAL A 125 -5.74 13.76 11.04
CA VAL A 125 -4.61 14.21 11.86
C VAL A 125 -4.80 13.71 13.29
N VAL A 126 -3.81 12.98 13.81
CA VAL A 126 -3.84 12.50 15.20
C VAL A 126 -3.55 13.64 16.16
N GLU A 127 -4.51 13.95 17.02
CA GLU A 127 -4.31 14.83 18.16
C GLU A 127 -3.81 14.03 19.37
N LEU A 128 -2.75 14.54 20.01
CA LEU A 128 -2.19 13.96 21.22
C LEU A 128 -2.23 15.00 22.33
N PRO A 129 -3.04 14.81 23.39
CA PRO A 129 -3.09 15.75 24.51
C PRO A 129 -1.75 15.75 25.28
N GLY A 130 -1.55 16.76 26.13
CA GLY A 130 -0.41 16.79 27.05
C GLY A 130 -0.33 15.49 27.87
N GLN A 131 0.86 14.89 27.94
CA GLN A 131 1.10 13.58 28.57
C GLN A 131 0.35 12.39 27.92
N GLY A 132 -0.29 12.60 26.77
CA GLY A 132 -0.94 11.56 26.02
C GLY A 132 0.04 10.55 25.42
N ARG A 133 -0.45 9.33 25.18
CA ARG A 133 0.30 8.27 24.49
C ARG A 133 -0.52 7.70 23.34
N ARG A 134 0.16 7.39 22.24
CA ARG A 134 -0.33 6.57 21.14
C ARG A 134 0.68 5.47 20.84
N ARG A 135 0.19 4.32 20.42
CA ARG A 135 0.99 3.17 20.04
C ARG A 135 0.62 2.84 18.60
N PHE A 136 1.64 2.55 17.80
CA PHE A 136 1.52 2.07 16.45
C PHE A 136 2.35 0.81 16.34
N GLU A 137 1.77 -0.24 15.78
CA GLU A 137 2.42 -1.53 15.55
C GLU A 137 2.54 -1.76 14.06
N VAL A 138 3.76 -2.06 13.61
CA VAL A 138 4.07 -2.46 12.25
C VAL A 138 5.01 -3.66 12.34
N ALA A 139 4.67 -4.74 11.67
CA ALA A 139 5.46 -5.96 11.56
C ALA A 139 5.90 -6.17 10.11
N VAL A 140 7.15 -6.59 9.92
CA VAL A 140 7.73 -6.89 8.61
C VAL A 140 8.23 -8.33 8.63
N ASP A 141 7.62 -9.19 7.83
CA ASP A 141 7.97 -10.61 7.76
C ASP A 141 8.52 -10.94 6.37
N TRP A 142 9.73 -11.50 6.30
CA TRP A 142 10.32 -11.95 5.04
C TRP A 142 9.87 -13.37 4.71
N LEU A 143 9.41 -13.59 3.48
CA LEU A 143 9.01 -14.89 2.95
C LEU A 143 10.12 -15.37 2.00
N LEU A 144 10.74 -16.49 2.33
CA LEU A 144 11.98 -16.94 1.68
C LEU A 144 11.77 -18.08 0.68
N ASP A 145 10.55 -18.61 0.60
CA ASP A 145 10.16 -19.69 -0.30
C ASP A 145 8.72 -19.49 -0.83
N ALA A 146 8.39 -20.27 -1.85
CA ALA A 146 7.11 -20.19 -2.55
C ALA A 146 5.92 -20.60 -1.67
N ASP A 147 6.10 -21.57 -0.78
CA ASP A 147 5.02 -22.05 0.09
C ASP A 147 4.57 -20.95 1.05
N ALA A 148 5.54 -20.23 1.65
CA ALA A 148 5.26 -19.08 2.50
C ALA A 148 4.53 -17.95 1.75
N VAL A 149 4.88 -17.69 0.49
CA VAL A 149 4.21 -16.71 -0.37
C VAL A 149 2.76 -17.13 -0.67
N VAL A 150 2.55 -18.40 -1.01
CA VAL A 150 1.22 -18.98 -1.28
C VAL A 150 0.31 -18.89 -0.06
N ASP A 151 0.83 -19.23 1.13
CA ASP A 151 0.05 -19.17 2.36
C ASP A 151 -0.31 -17.72 2.74
N ALA A 152 0.63 -16.78 2.56
CA ALA A 152 0.36 -15.37 2.76
C ALA A 152 -0.72 -14.84 1.79
N GLU A 153 -0.60 -15.14 0.50
CA GLU A 153 -1.59 -14.76 -0.51
C GLU A 153 -2.97 -15.36 -0.21
N ARG A 154 -3.03 -16.64 0.19
CA ARG A 154 -4.28 -17.29 0.60
C ARG A 154 -4.94 -16.58 1.78
N SER A 155 -4.18 -16.27 2.83
CA SER A 155 -4.71 -15.55 4.01
C SER A 155 -5.30 -14.18 3.66
N ILE A 156 -4.70 -13.48 2.70
CA ILE A 156 -5.18 -12.17 2.22
C ILE A 156 -6.46 -12.34 1.39
N GLN A 157 -6.52 -13.38 0.54
CA GLN A 157 -7.69 -13.68 -0.27
C GLN A 157 -8.89 -14.13 0.58
N GLU A 158 -8.64 -14.93 1.62
CA GLU A 158 -9.66 -15.29 2.61
C GLU A 158 -10.23 -14.05 3.30
N LEU A 159 -9.37 -13.08 3.64
CA LEU A 159 -9.80 -11.82 4.24
C LEU A 159 -10.57 -10.93 3.26
N GLN A 160 -10.20 -10.92 1.98
CA GLN A 160 -10.98 -10.27 0.93
C GLN A 160 -12.39 -10.90 0.83
N ALA A 161 -12.53 -12.20 1.12
CA ALA A 161 -13.79 -12.94 1.27
C ALA A 161 -14.81 -12.71 0.13
N GLY A 162 -14.34 -12.45 -1.11
CA GLY A 162 -15.20 -12.14 -2.24
C GLY A 162 -15.82 -10.73 -2.24
N GLN A 163 -15.51 -9.88 -1.26
CA GLN A 163 -15.82 -8.45 -1.32
C GLN A 163 -15.09 -7.86 -2.52
N ARG A 164 -15.81 -7.18 -3.42
CA ARG A 164 -15.17 -6.49 -4.54
C ARG A 164 -14.64 -5.14 -4.07
N PRO A 165 -13.34 -4.84 -4.25
CA PRO A 165 -12.83 -3.52 -3.91
C PRO A 165 -13.50 -2.45 -4.77
N ALA A 166 -13.84 -1.32 -4.15
CA ALA A 166 -14.24 -0.11 -4.87
C ALA A 166 -12.99 0.54 -5.48
N ILE A 167 -12.77 0.32 -6.78
CA ILE A 167 -11.65 0.91 -7.52
C ILE A 167 -12.15 2.16 -8.24
N HIS A 168 -11.62 3.32 -7.87
CA HIS A 168 -11.96 4.59 -8.51
C HIS A 168 -10.99 4.89 -9.65
N GLU A 169 -11.51 5.21 -10.84
CA GLU A 169 -10.66 5.51 -12.00
C GLU A 169 -10.00 6.89 -11.96
N ARG A 170 -10.41 7.75 -11.02
CA ARG A 170 -9.94 9.14 -10.89
C ARG A 170 -9.76 9.52 -9.42
N PRO A 171 -8.95 10.53 -9.12
CA PRO A 171 -8.85 11.10 -7.78
C PRO A 171 -10.23 11.45 -7.22
N GLN A 172 -10.44 11.18 -5.92
CA GLN A 172 -11.74 11.35 -5.27
C GLN A 172 -11.70 12.52 -4.27
N PRO A 173 -12.75 13.37 -4.20
CA PRO A 173 -12.93 14.31 -3.10
C PRO A 173 -12.86 13.61 -1.75
N GLY A 174 -12.19 14.25 -0.78
CA GLY A 174 -11.98 13.68 0.55
C GLY A 174 -10.80 12.69 0.65
N TRP A 175 -10.29 12.20 -0.48
CA TRP A 175 -9.09 11.36 -0.56
C TRP A 175 -7.88 12.10 -1.09
N CYS A 176 -8.09 12.95 -2.10
CA CYS A 176 -7.05 13.71 -2.77
C CYS A 176 -7.36 15.21 -2.69
N VAL A 177 -6.31 16.04 -2.72
CA VAL A 177 -6.48 17.46 -3.04
C VAL A 177 -6.72 17.58 -4.54
N VAL A 178 -8.00 17.64 -4.91
CA VAL A 178 -8.48 17.91 -6.27
C VAL A 178 -8.70 19.40 -6.50
#